data_AF-A0A2J8QQK4-F1
#
_entry.id   AF-A0A2J8QQK4-F1
#
_cell.length_a   1.000
_cell.length_b   1.000
_cell.length_c   1.000
_cell.angle_alpha   90.00
_cell.angle_beta   90.00
_cell.angle_gamma   90.00
#
_symmetry.space_group_name_H-M   'P 1'
#
loop_
_entity.id
_entity.type
_entity.pdbx_description
1 polymer ?
#
loop_
_entity_poly.entity_id
_entity_poly.type
_entity_poly.pdbx_seq_one_letter_code
_entity_poly.pdbx_strand_id
1 'polypeptide(L)' 'MIRKEAYVHKSVMEELKRIIDDSEITKEDDALWPPPDRVGRQNK' A
#
# COMPACT_ATOMS: atom_id res chain seq x y z
N MET A 1 -4.22 16.71 15.08
CA MET A 1 -4.36 15.25 14.90
C MET A 1 -5.64 15.00 14.13
N ILE A 2 -5.58 14.26 13.02
CA ILE A 2 -6.75 13.96 12.17
C ILE A 2 -6.99 12.46 12.19
N ARG A 3 -8.21 12.02 12.56
CA ARG A 3 -8.66 10.63 12.51
C ARG A 3 -10.06 10.61 11.91
N LYS A 4 -10.28 9.76 10.90
CA LYS A 4 -11.57 9.55 10.23
C LYS A 4 -11.71 8.09 9.88
N GLU A 5 -12.92 7.57 10.00
CA GLU A 5 -13.29 6.20 9.67
C GLU A 5 -14.58 6.25 8.84
N ALA A 6 -14.68 5.39 7.83
CA ALA A 6 -15.82 5.33 6.92
C ALA A 6 -15.97 3.92 6.33
N TYR A 7 -17.20 3.56 6.00
CA TYR A 7 -17.49 2.36 5.20
C TYR A 7 -17.45 2.72 3.71
N VAL A 8 -16.93 1.81 2.91
CA VAL A 8 -16.84 1.97 1.46
C VAL A 8 -17.73 0.94 0.76
N HIS A 9 -18.20 1.30 -0.44
CA HIS A 9 -18.94 0.37 -1.29
C HIS A 9 -18.03 -0.75 -1.82
N LYS A 10 -18.61 -1.92 -2.13
CA LYS A 10 -17.89 -3.09 -2.63
C LYS A 10 -17.04 -2.78 -3.87
N SER A 11 -17.54 -1.92 -4.77
CA SER A 11 -16.82 -1.51 -6.00
C SER A 11 -15.48 -0.83 -5.71
N VAL A 12 -15.35 -0.13 -4.58
CA VAL A 12 -14.08 0.49 -4.16
C VAL A 12 -13.06 -0.60 -3.79
N MET A 13 -13.52 -1.66 -3.11
CA MET A 13 -12.66 -2.79 -2.75
C MET A 13 -12.26 -3.62 -3.99
N GLU A 14 -13.13 -3.74 -4.98
CA GLU A 14 -12.84 -4.44 -6.23
C GLU A 14 -11.80 -3.68 -7.07
N GLU A 15 -11.94 -2.36 -7.19
CA GLU A 15 -10.98 -1.52 -7.89
C GLU A 15 -9.61 -1.49 -7.20
N LEU A 16 -9.59 -1.43 -5.86
CA LEU A 16 -8.35 -1.52 -5.11
C LEU A 16 -7.60 -2.84 -5.38
N LYS A 17 -8.33 -3.96 -5.47
CA LYS A 17 -7.74 -5.26 -5.85
C LYS A 17 -7.21 -5.24 -7.28
N ARG A 18 -7.96 -4.68 -8.24
CA ARG A 18 -7.50 -4.53 -9.62
C ARG A 18 -6.18 -3.78 -9.70
N ILE A 19 -6.04 -2.67 -8.96
CA ILE A 19 -4.80 -1.89 -8.90
C ILE A 19 -3.63 -2.73 -8.35
N ILE A 20 -3.87 -3.51 -7.28
CA ILE A 20 -2.84 -4.38 -6.69
C ILE A 20 -2.42 -5.47 -7.69
N ASP A 21 -3.39 -6.15 -8.31
CA ASP A 21 -3.14 -7.23 -9.26
C ASP A 21 -2.40 -6.71 -10.51
N ASP A 22 -2.83 -5.58 -11.08
CA ASP A 22 -2.22 -4.95 -12.25
C ASP A 22 -0.78 -4.48 -11.98
N SER A 23 -0.47 -4.10 -10.73
CA SER A 23 0.87 -3.65 -10.35
C SER A 23 1.88 -4.78 -10.15
N GLU A 24 1.40 -6.02 -10.04
CA GLU A 24 2.19 -7.21 -9.67
C GLU A 24 3.03 -7.07 -8.39
N ILE A 25 2.75 -6.08 -7.52
CA ILE A 25 3.55 -5.76 -6.33
C ILE A 25 3.71 -6.93 -5.35
N THR A 26 2.82 -7.92 -5.41
CA THR A 26 2.88 -9.14 -4.59
C THR A 26 4.02 -10.09 -4.98
N LYS A 27 4.66 -9.87 -6.14
CA LYS A 27 5.81 -10.63 -6.61
C LYS A 27 7.15 -9.96 -6.27
N GLU A 28 7.12 -8.72 -5.80
CA GLU A 28 8.32 -7.95 -5.46
C GLU A 28 8.82 -8.27 -4.05
N ASP A 29 10.12 -8.09 -3.83
CA ASP A 29 10.76 -8.26 -2.52
C ASP A 29 11.62 -7.04 -2.16
N ASP A 30 11.56 -6.63 -0.90
CA ASP A 30 12.21 -5.42 -0.40
C ASP A 30 13.63 -5.66 0.12
N ALA A 31 14.20 -6.87 -0.01
CA ALA A 31 15.53 -7.18 0.53
C ALA A 31 16.66 -6.30 -0.03
N LEU A 32 16.49 -5.74 -1.23
CA LEU A 32 17.45 -4.84 -1.87
C LEU A 32 17.02 -3.37 -1.83
N TRP A 33 15.93 -3.03 -1.15
CA TRP A 33 15.49 -1.64 -1.03
C TRP A 33 16.38 -0.88 -0.04
N PRO A 34 16.54 0.45 -0.20
CA PRO A 34 17.26 1.25 0.77
C PRO A 34 16.63 1.13 2.17
N PRO A 35 17.43 0.90 3.22
CA PRO A 35 16.90 0.83 4.57
C PRO A 35 16.36 2.21 5.01
N PRO A 36 15.40 2.24 5.96
CA PRO A 36 14.91 3.50 6.50
C PRO A 36 16.03 4.29 7.16
N ASP A 37 15.92 5.62 7.09
CA ASP A 37 16.94 6.54 7.60
C ASP A 37 16.36 7.53 8.61
N ARG A 38 17.17 8.53 8.99
CA ARG A 38 16.76 9.56 9.96
C ARG A 38 15.66 10.48 9.42
N VAL A 39 15.51 10.58 8.11
CA VAL A 39 14.60 11.51 7.42
C VAL A 39 13.25 10.85 7.15
N GLY A 40 13.23 9.56 6.82
CA GLY A 40 12.01 8.89 6.43
C GLY A 40 12.04 7.37 6.50
N ARG A 41 10.83 6.82 6.59
CA ARG A 41 10.57 5.39 6.53
C ARG A 41 9.28 5.17 5.76
N GLN A 42 9.31 4.23 4.83
CA GLN A 42 8.12 3.63 4.24
C GLN A 42 7.94 2.24 4.85
N ASN A 43 6.68 1.84 5.07
CA ASN A 43 6.37 0.54 5.65
C ASN A 43 6.14 -0.51 4.55
N LYS A 44 6.50 -1.75 4.89
CA LYS A 44 6.08 -2.96 4.19
C LYS A 44 4.58 -3.20 4.41
#